data_AF-A0A963DBL7-F1
#
_entry.id   AF-A0A963DBL7-F1
#
_cell.length_a   1.000
_cell.length_b   1.000
_cell.length_c   1.000
_cell.angle_alpha   90.00
_cell.angle_beta   90.00
_cell.angle_gamma   90.00
#
_symmetry.space_group_name_H-M   'P 1'
#
loop_
_entity.id
_entity.type
_entity.pdbx_description
1 polymer ?
#
loop_
_entity_poly.entity_id
_entity_poly.type
_entity_poly.pdbx_seq_one_letter_code
_entity_poly.pdbx_strand_id
1 'polypeptide(L)' 'MTVFKSTLTVFAAATVLGLSTQASAGSTLDAVMKKGFVQCGVSDGLPGFSYTDQKGQYRGIDVDVCRAVAAAVFGDAKK' A
#
# COMPACT_ATOMS: atom_id res chain seq x y z
N MET A 1 -20.88 36.35 25.94
CA MET A 1 -21.22 35.85 24.58
C MET A 1 -20.00 35.32 23.80
N THR A 2 -18.88 35.02 24.45
CA THR A 2 -17.64 34.53 23.79
C THR A 2 -17.54 33.00 23.79
N VAL A 3 -18.09 32.35 24.81
CA VAL A 3 -18.05 30.89 25.00
C VAL A 3 -18.84 30.15 23.92
N PHE A 4 -20.00 30.69 23.50
CA PHE A 4 -20.88 30.09 22.48
C PHE A 4 -20.28 30.11 21.06
N LYS A 5 -19.35 31.03 20.79
CA LYS A 5 -18.68 31.19 19.49
C LYS A 5 -17.50 30.23 19.34
N SER A 6 -16.87 29.86 20.47
CA SER A 6 -15.75 28.92 20.55
C SER A 6 -16.19 27.45 20.48
N THR A 7 -17.38 27.11 20.95
CA THR A 7 -17.94 25.74 20.82
C THR A 7 -18.38 25.43 19.39
N LEU A 8 -18.85 26.42 18.64
CA LEU A 8 -19.27 26.24 17.24
C LEU A 8 -18.08 25.95 16.30
N THR A 9 -16.90 26.49 16.60
CA THR A 9 -15.68 26.29 15.80
C THR A 9 -15.07 24.90 16.02
N VAL A 10 -15.19 24.32 17.22
CA VAL A 10 -14.70 22.96 17.51
C VAL A 10 -15.56 21.89 16.81
N PHE A 11 -16.87 22.10 16.73
CA PHE A 11 -17.77 21.18 16.00
C PHE A 11 -17.51 21.16 14.49
N ALA A 12 -17.15 22.30 13.89
CA ALA A 12 -16.83 22.40 12.47
C ALA A 12 -15.49 21.72 12.09
N ALA A 13 -14.53 21.61 13.02
CA ALA A 13 -13.28 20.90 12.78
C ALA A 13 -13.45 19.37 12.86
N ALA A 14 -14.37 18.88 13.69
CA ALA A 14 -14.64 17.45 13.85
C ALA A 14 -15.29 16.81 12.62
N THR A 15 -16.08 17.57 11.85
CA THR A 15 -16.73 17.05 10.63
C THR A 15 -15.72 16.82 9.49
N VAL A 16 -14.66 17.61 9.39
CA VAL A 16 -13.62 17.46 8.35
C VAL A 16 -12.80 16.18 8.53
N LEU A 17 -12.59 15.72 9.77
CA LEU A 17 -11.89 14.46 10.07
C LEU A 17 -12.78 13.22 9.86
N GLY A 18 -14.10 13.36 9.88
CA GLY A 18 -15.05 12.25 9.66
C GLY A 18 -15.33 11.91 8.19
N LEU A 19 -14.83 12.72 7.26
CA LEU A 19 -15.05 12.59 5.81
C LEU A 19 -13.94 11.80 5.09
N SER A 20 -13.05 11.13 5.82
CA SER A 20 -12.15 10.14 5.23
C SER A 20 -12.99 8.99 4.67
N THR A 21 -13.26 9.03 3.37
CA THR A 21 -13.86 7.93 2.63
C THR A 21 -13.00 6.69 2.88
N GLN A 22 -13.61 5.63 3.42
CA GLN A 22 -12.93 4.34 3.50
C GLN A 22 -12.58 3.94 2.06
N ALA A 23 -11.28 3.94 1.75
CA ALA A 23 -10.79 3.43 0.49
C ALA A 23 -11.17 1.95 0.42
N SER A 24 -12.23 1.63 -0.32
CA SER A 24 -12.56 0.25 -0.63
C SER A 24 -11.56 -0.23 -1.67
N ALA A 25 -10.54 -0.93 -1.22
CA ALA A 25 -9.47 -1.45 -2.07
C ALA A 25 -9.90 -2.61 -2.99
N GLY A 26 -11.21 -2.87 -3.06
CA GLY A 26 -11.83 -3.81 -3.97
C GLY A 26 -11.49 -5.27 -3.71
N SER A 27 -12.10 -6.15 -4.52
CA SER A 27 -11.94 -7.61 -4.41
C SER A 27 -10.50 -8.10 -4.60
N THR A 28 -9.66 -7.32 -5.27
CA THR A 28 -8.25 -7.69 -5.50
C THR A 28 -7.42 -7.52 -4.24
N LEU A 29 -7.52 -6.39 -3.53
CA LEU A 29 -6.79 -6.25 -2.27
C LEU A 29 -7.30 -7.26 -1.24
N ASP A 30 -8.61 -7.49 -1.16
CA ASP A 30 -9.17 -8.52 -0.26
C ASP A 30 -8.57 -9.91 -0.53
N ALA A 31 -8.43 -10.29 -1.81
CA ALA A 31 -7.80 -11.54 -2.19
C ALA A 31 -6.30 -11.59 -1.80
N VAL A 32 -5.56 -10.50 -1.98
CA VAL A 32 -4.15 -10.39 -1.58
C VAL A 32 -4.00 -10.47 -0.06
N MET A 33 -4.81 -9.73 0.69
CA MET A 33 -4.85 -9.74 2.15
C MET A 33 -5.18 -11.13 2.68
N LYS A 34 -6.16 -11.82 2.07
CA LYS A 34 -6.52 -13.20 2.42
C LYS A 34 -5.41 -14.20 2.12
N LYS A 35 -4.64 -14.01 1.04
CA LYS A 35 -3.44 -14.82 0.76
C LYS A 35 -2.32 -14.56 1.76
N GLY A 36 -2.22 -13.33 2.28
CA GLY A 36 -1.18 -12.91 3.22
C GLY A 36 0.19 -12.67 2.57
N PHE A 37 0.21 -12.55 1.23
CA PHE A 37 1.39 -12.21 0.43
C PHE A 37 0.98 -11.67 -0.96
N VAL A 38 1.84 -10.86 -1.58
CA VAL A 38 1.76 -10.38 -2.96
C VAL A 38 2.39 -11.41 -3.89
N GLN A 39 1.57 -12.02 -4.74
CA GLN A 39 2.06 -12.89 -5.80
C GLN A 39 2.50 -12.04 -7.00
N CYS A 40 3.79 -11.75 -7.11
CA CYS A 40 4.31 -10.92 -8.20
C CYS A 40 4.73 -11.75 -9.42
N GLY A 41 4.24 -11.38 -10.59
CA GLY A 41 4.70 -11.91 -11.88
C GLY A 41 5.69 -10.95 -12.51
N VAL A 42 6.88 -11.44 -12.86
CA VAL A 42 7.92 -10.69 -13.57
C VAL A 42 8.45 -11.52 -14.74
N SER A 43 9.03 -10.84 -15.73
CA SER A 43 9.78 -11.49 -16.80
C SER A 43 11.16 -11.96 -16.30
N ASP A 44 11.87 -12.74 -17.11
CA ASP A 44 13.29 -13.05 -16.86
C ASP A 44 14.12 -12.72 -18.11
N GLY A 45 15.39 -12.39 -17.90
CA GLY A 45 16.37 -12.17 -18.97
C GLY A 45 16.63 -10.71 -19.36
N LEU A 46 16.13 -9.72 -18.62
CA LEU A 46 16.41 -8.30 -18.88
C LEU A 46 17.10 -7.62 -17.68
N PRO A 47 18.45 -7.62 -17.62
CA PRO A 47 19.19 -6.95 -16.56
C PRO A 47 18.80 -5.49 -16.39
N GLY A 48 18.58 -5.07 -15.14
CA GLY A 48 18.05 -3.76 -14.78
C GLY A 48 16.53 -3.75 -14.52
N PHE A 49 15.76 -4.60 -15.21
CA PHE A 49 14.30 -4.72 -15.04
C PHE A 49 13.92 -5.93 -14.21
N SER A 50 14.12 -7.13 -14.75
CA SER A 50 13.88 -8.39 -14.07
C SER A 50 14.78 -9.47 -14.66
N TYR A 51 15.60 -10.06 -13.79
CA TYR A 51 16.47 -11.18 -14.15
C TYR A 51 16.76 -12.07 -12.94
N THR A 52 17.05 -13.35 -13.19
CA THR A 52 17.54 -14.29 -12.19
C THR A 52 19.06 -14.17 -12.03
N ASP A 53 19.55 -13.87 -10.83
CA ASP A 53 20.99 -13.83 -10.54
C ASP A 53 21.63 -15.23 -10.43
N GLN A 54 22.95 -15.29 -10.28
CA GLN A 54 23.69 -16.57 -10.18
C GLN A 54 23.29 -17.41 -8.96
N LYS A 55 22.59 -16.85 -7.98
CA LYS A 55 22.08 -17.53 -6.78
C LYS A 55 20.60 -17.92 -6.95
N GLY A 56 20.04 -17.78 -8.15
CA GLY A 56 18.64 -18.09 -8.44
C GLY A 56 17.67 -17.04 -7.89
N GLN A 57 18.12 -15.84 -7.52
CA GLN A 57 17.26 -14.80 -6.96
C GLN A 57 16.85 -13.78 -8.01
N TYR A 58 15.57 -13.42 -8.05
CA TYR A 58 15.09 -12.35 -8.92
C TYR A 58 15.58 -10.97 -8.45
N ARG A 59 16.12 -10.19 -9.40
CA ARG A 59 16.68 -8.84 -9.23
C ARG A 59 16.19 -7.89 -10.32
N GLY A 60 16.22 -6.59 -10.03
CA GLY A 60 15.88 -5.50 -10.97
C GLY A 60 14.66 -4.68 -10.51
N ILE A 61 14.37 -3.59 -11.24
CA ILE A 61 13.34 -2.62 -10.83
C ILE A 61 11.94 -3.23 -10.73
N ASP A 62 11.56 -4.18 -11.59
CA ASP A 62 10.23 -4.82 -11.54
C ASP A 62 10.07 -5.57 -10.20
N VAL A 63 11.12 -6.27 -9.78
CA VAL A 63 11.16 -7.04 -8.54
C VAL A 63 11.17 -6.12 -7.31
N ASP A 64 11.86 -4.99 -7.40
CA ASP A 64 11.90 -4.00 -6.32
C ASP A 64 10.56 -3.28 -6.17
N VAL A 65 9.83 -3.06 -7.26
CA VAL A 65 8.43 -2.58 -7.21
C VAL A 65 7.54 -3.63 -6.52
N CYS A 66 7.66 -4.92 -6.85
CA CYS A 66 6.92 -5.97 -6.14
C CYS A 66 7.14 -5.91 -4.62
N ARG A 67 8.41 -5.83 -4.21
CA ARG A 67 8.82 -5.73 -2.79
C ARG A 67 8.29 -4.47 -2.12
N ALA A 68 8.28 -3.35 -2.85
CA ALA A 68 7.72 -2.10 -2.35
C ALA A 68 6.21 -2.18 -2.14
N VAL A 69 5.46 -2.81 -3.06
CA VAL A 69 4.02 -3.05 -2.90
C VAL A 69 3.77 -3.96 -1.70
N ALA A 70 4.54 -5.05 -1.55
CA ALA A 70 4.44 -5.93 -0.39
C ALA A 70 4.70 -5.21 0.93
N ALA A 71 5.74 -4.38 0.98
CA ALA A 71 6.02 -3.55 2.15
C ALA A 71 4.89 -2.55 2.44
N ALA A 72 4.30 -1.95 1.41
CA ALA A 72 3.20 -1.01 1.57
C ALA A 72 1.91 -1.67 2.09
N VAL A 73 1.63 -2.91 1.67
CA VAL A 73 0.42 -3.64 2.06
C VAL A 73 0.60 -4.35 3.41
N PHE A 74 1.75 -4.97 3.66
CA PHE A 74 1.98 -5.86 4.79
C PHE A 74 3.03 -5.37 5.81
N GLY A 75 3.72 -4.27 5.53
CA GLY A 75 4.85 -3.81 6.35
C GLY A 75 6.11 -4.66 6.21
N ASP A 76 6.14 -5.63 5.29
CA ASP A 76 7.26 -6.53 5.05
C ASP A 76 7.48 -6.75 3.54
N ALA A 77 8.66 -6.37 3.05
CA ALA A 77 9.04 -6.47 1.64
C ALA A 77 9.22 -7.91 1.14
N LYS A 78 9.25 -8.90 2.03
CA LYS A 78 9.34 -10.34 1.70
C LYS A 78 7.97 -11.02 1.62
N LYS A 79 6.90 -10.26 1.82
CA LYS A 79 5.54 -10.71 1.62
C LYS A 79 5.11 -10.51 0.18
#